data_AF-A0A662Y5G3-F1
#
_entry.id   AF-A0A662Y5G3-F1
#
_cell.length_a   1.000
_cell.length_b   1.000
_cell.length_c   1.000
_cell.angle_alpha   90.00
_cell.angle_beta   90.00
_cell.angle_gamma   90.00
#
_symmetry.space_group_name_H-M   'P 1'
#
loop_
_entity.id
_entity.type
_entity.pdbx_description
1 polymer ?
#
loop_
_entity_poly.entity_id
_entity_poly.type
_entity_poly.pdbx_seq_one_letter_code
_entity_poly.pdbx_strand_id
1 'polypeptide(L)'
;MGKKKRSVRNLRRVRGIPGRALAERDRRLVEQKERELRAVINRLHALQRDDAVKNDAELDECFRQVRQLAVSPKGLVSDAFRQELWPFLLSVDTIANSALVRPPSDDTNSMEKAHRDAAQVEKDVERSLWHYDVVLGIKESDRRAKRRALTQIITGVLQTNAELYYFQGYHDIASVFLLALEYPQCVLRAMQHVSESYHRESMRSGFESVMATTRLLFPLLDAADEALFEHLRESHVVLEAQTKILHCERDFGTMHGLLSKLPLTMDIEKVLARAVVLFHQLPPTQLRQQSQLETHVILTKLNVTMPFGRRPNMYFQFPFEYQPWSSVTTPLLKEVPPLPPRRTRLGLSQLHF
;
A
#
# COMPACT_ATOMS: atom_id res chain seq x y z
N MET A 1 -53.67 40.99 -46.62
CA MET A 1 -52.73 41.57 -45.66
C MET A 1 -52.61 40.66 -44.43
N GLY A 2 -51.54 39.86 -44.38
CA GLY A 2 -51.30 38.91 -43.29
C GLY A 2 -50.54 39.57 -42.12
N LYS A 3 -50.99 39.31 -40.89
CA LYS A 3 -50.24 39.66 -39.68
C LYS A 3 -49.62 38.40 -39.05
N LYS A 4 -48.29 38.40 -39.02
CA LYS A 4 -47.39 37.41 -38.42
C LYS A 4 -47.72 37.15 -36.94
N LYS A 5 -48.01 35.90 -36.55
CA LYS A 5 -47.80 35.42 -35.18
C LYS A 5 -46.40 34.79 -35.11
N ARG A 6 -45.53 35.39 -34.30
CA ARG A 6 -44.18 34.89 -33.98
C ARG A 6 -44.29 33.53 -33.29
N SER A 7 -43.70 32.51 -33.89
CA SER A 7 -43.49 31.19 -33.29
C SER A 7 -42.34 31.29 -32.28
N VAL A 8 -42.66 31.13 -31.00
CA VAL A 8 -41.68 30.95 -29.92
C VAL A 8 -41.14 29.53 -30.05
N ARG A 9 -39.95 29.37 -30.64
CA ARG A 9 -39.21 28.10 -30.61
C ARG A 9 -38.75 27.82 -29.19
N ASN A 10 -39.46 26.93 -28.51
CA ASN A 10 -39.03 26.29 -27.27
C ASN A 10 -37.77 25.44 -27.55
N LEU A 11 -36.59 26.00 -27.27
CA LEU A 11 -35.35 25.22 -27.12
C LEU A 11 -35.47 24.38 -25.84
N ARG A 12 -36.09 23.20 -25.94
CA ARG A 12 -36.00 22.17 -24.91
C ARG A 12 -34.54 21.67 -24.87
N ARG A 13 -33.74 22.24 -23.96
CA ARG A 13 -32.48 21.63 -23.52
C ARG A 13 -32.81 20.22 -22.99
N VAL A 14 -32.45 19.20 -23.74
CA VAL A 14 -32.46 17.81 -23.27
C VAL A 14 -31.45 17.73 -22.13
N ARG A 15 -31.94 17.76 -20.88
CA ARG A 15 -31.12 17.44 -19.71
C ARG A 15 -30.69 15.98 -19.86
N GLY A 16 -29.39 15.75 -20.08
CA GLY A 16 -28.83 14.40 -20.17
C GLY A 16 -29.10 13.60 -18.89
N ILE A 17 -29.22 12.29 -19.03
CA ILE A 17 -29.47 11.35 -17.92
C ILE A 17 -28.36 11.53 -16.87
N PRO A 18 -28.68 11.85 -15.61
CA PRO A 18 -27.71 11.97 -14.53
C PRO A 18 -26.91 10.67 -14.40
N GLY A 19 -25.58 10.74 -14.48
CA GLY A 19 -24.69 9.58 -14.43
C GLY A 19 -24.01 9.23 -15.76
N ARG A 20 -24.66 9.44 -16.91
CA ARG A 20 -24.04 9.14 -18.23
C ARG A 20 -22.84 10.05 -18.51
N ALA A 21 -22.93 11.33 -18.13
CA ALA A 21 -21.84 12.29 -18.28
C ALA A 21 -20.64 11.97 -17.37
N LEU A 22 -20.87 11.42 -16.17
CA LEU A 22 -19.82 11.02 -15.25
C LEU A 22 -19.12 9.76 -15.76
N ALA A 23 -19.88 8.75 -16.19
CA ALA A 23 -19.33 7.53 -16.78
C ALA A 23 -18.52 7.82 -18.06
N GLU A 24 -18.99 8.75 -18.90
CA GLU A 24 -18.25 9.19 -20.09
C GLU A 24 -16.96 9.93 -19.74
N ARG A 25 -16.98 10.77 -18.70
CA ARG A 25 -15.78 11.45 -18.20
C ARG A 25 -14.77 10.45 -17.65
N ASP A 26 -15.21 9.46 -16.87
CA ASP A 26 -14.37 8.40 -16.32
C ASP A 26 -13.74 7.57 -17.45
N ARG A 27 -14.50 7.22 -18.50
CA ARG A 27 -13.97 6.52 -19.67
C ARG A 27 -12.87 7.31 -20.37
N ARG A 28 -13.10 8.60 -20.63
CA ARG A 28 -12.07 9.46 -21.27
C ARG A 28 -10.82 9.59 -20.42
N LEU A 29 -10.97 9.67 -19.10
CA LEU A 29 -9.85 9.69 -18.17
C LEU A 29 -9.04 8.39 -18.27
N VAL A 30 -9.72 7.25 -18.27
CA VAL A 30 -9.11 5.92 -18.43
C VAL A 30 -8.36 5.84 -19.76
N GLU A 31 -9.01 6.16 -20.88
CA GLU A 31 -8.40 6.11 -22.22
C GLU A 31 -7.16 7.02 -22.34
N GLN A 32 -7.21 8.22 -21.76
CA GLN A 32 -6.04 9.09 -21.69
C GLN A 32 -4.92 8.44 -20.90
N LYS A 33 -5.23 7.90 -19.73
CA LYS A 33 -4.25 7.26 -18.85
C LYS A 33 -3.61 6.05 -19.49
N GLU A 34 -4.37 5.23 -20.21
CA GLU A 34 -3.81 4.11 -20.97
C GLU A 34 -2.83 4.56 -22.07
N ARG A 35 -3.10 5.67 -22.76
CA ARG A 35 -2.17 6.24 -23.75
C ARG A 35 -0.86 6.66 -23.10
N GLU A 36 -0.94 7.33 -21.95
CA GLU A 36 0.24 7.74 -21.19
C GLU A 36 1.04 6.53 -20.70
N LEU A 37 0.38 5.52 -20.11
CA LEU A 37 1.02 4.27 -19.67
C LEU A 37 1.71 3.53 -20.82
N ARG A 38 1.05 3.38 -21.97
CA ARG A 38 1.66 2.77 -23.17
C ARG A 38 2.90 3.54 -23.64
N ALA A 39 2.86 4.87 -23.59
CA ALA A 39 3.99 5.70 -23.98
C ALA A 39 5.18 5.55 -23.02
N VAL A 40 4.96 5.35 -21.71
CA VAL A 40 6.06 5.03 -20.78
C VAL A 40 6.62 3.63 -21.03
N ILE A 41 5.76 2.62 -21.19
CA ILE A 41 6.19 1.24 -21.47
C ILE A 41 7.02 1.15 -22.74
N ASN A 42 6.60 1.81 -23.83
CA ASN A 42 7.36 1.82 -25.08
C ASN A 42 8.75 2.45 -24.90
N ARG A 43 8.87 3.49 -24.06
CA ARG A 43 10.18 4.08 -23.73
C ARG A 43 11.03 3.13 -22.89
N LEU A 44 10.45 2.47 -21.88
CA LEU A 44 11.16 1.45 -21.10
C LEU A 44 11.71 0.32 -22.00
N HIS A 45 10.90 -0.18 -22.93
CA HIS A 45 11.35 -1.19 -23.88
C HIS A 45 12.44 -0.70 -24.84
N ALA A 46 12.43 0.59 -25.22
CA ALA A 46 13.50 1.17 -26.01
C ALA A 46 14.82 1.21 -25.21
N LEU A 47 14.76 1.65 -23.95
CA LEU A 47 15.91 1.70 -23.03
C LEU A 47 16.52 0.33 -22.73
N GLN A 48 15.72 -0.74 -22.78
CA GLN A 48 16.20 -2.11 -22.59
C GLN A 48 16.88 -2.72 -23.83
N ARG A 49 16.57 -2.22 -25.03
CA ARG A 49 17.12 -2.75 -26.29
C ARG A 49 18.43 -2.09 -26.68
N ASP A 50 18.57 -0.81 -26.35
CA ASP A 50 19.84 -0.12 -26.48
C ASP A 50 20.71 -0.54 -25.29
N ASP A 51 21.54 -1.57 -25.47
CA ASP A 51 22.62 -2.02 -24.55
C ASP A 51 23.67 -0.90 -24.25
N ALA A 52 23.36 0.34 -24.59
CA ALA A 52 24.20 1.51 -24.50
C ALA A 52 23.95 2.25 -23.18
N VAL A 53 24.90 2.12 -22.27
CA VAL A 53 25.22 3.11 -21.23
C VAL A 53 24.01 3.65 -20.49
N LYS A 54 23.57 2.93 -19.45
CA LYS A 54 22.86 3.43 -18.25
C LYS A 54 22.43 4.90 -18.34
N ASN A 55 21.35 5.16 -19.08
CA ASN A 55 20.64 6.43 -18.98
C ASN A 55 19.82 6.38 -17.69
N ASP A 56 20.51 6.29 -16.55
CA ASP A 56 19.92 6.17 -15.21
C ASP A 56 18.94 7.33 -14.98
N ALA A 57 19.24 8.51 -15.52
CA ALA A 57 18.35 9.67 -15.50
C ALA A 57 17.02 9.47 -16.26
N GLU A 58 17.03 8.78 -17.41
CA GLU A 58 15.80 8.51 -18.19
C GLU A 58 14.98 7.37 -17.56
N LEU A 59 15.65 6.36 -17.00
CA LEU A 59 15.01 5.32 -16.20
C LEU A 59 14.36 5.92 -14.94
N ASP A 60 15.04 6.82 -14.24
CA ASP A 60 14.52 7.55 -13.09
C ASP A 60 13.32 8.44 -13.46
N GLU A 61 13.35 9.08 -14.63
CA GLU A 61 12.21 9.85 -15.15
C GLU A 61 11.02 8.92 -15.43
N CYS A 62 11.24 7.80 -16.10
CA CYS A 62 10.18 6.81 -16.34
C CYS A 62 9.62 6.28 -15.02
N PHE A 63 10.48 5.97 -14.05
CA PHE A 63 10.08 5.52 -12.71
C PHE A 63 9.19 6.57 -12.01
N ARG A 64 9.61 7.84 -12.00
CA ARG A 64 8.81 8.94 -11.44
C ARG A 64 7.46 9.07 -12.13
N GLN A 65 7.43 8.97 -13.46
CA GLN A 65 6.19 9.09 -14.22
C GLN A 65 5.23 7.92 -13.98
N VAL A 66 5.72 6.68 -13.95
CA VAL A 66 4.89 5.51 -13.62
C VAL A 66 4.30 5.65 -12.22
N ARG A 67 5.08 6.12 -11.23
CA ARG A 67 4.57 6.35 -9.87
C ARG A 67 3.47 7.41 -9.82
N GLN A 68 3.65 8.52 -10.53
CA GLN A 68 2.62 9.57 -10.62
C GLN A 68 1.33 9.03 -11.25
N LEU A 69 1.45 8.26 -12.33
CA LEU A 69 0.30 7.61 -12.97
C LEU A 69 -0.35 6.59 -12.04
N ALA A 70 0.42 5.75 -11.34
CA ALA A 70 -0.09 4.74 -10.42
C ALA A 70 -0.90 5.32 -9.25
N VAL A 71 -0.50 6.48 -8.72
CA VAL A 71 -1.19 7.14 -7.60
C VAL A 71 -2.36 8.02 -8.05
N SER A 72 -2.33 8.53 -9.28
CA SER A 72 -3.46 9.31 -9.82
C SER A 72 -4.73 8.45 -9.98
N PRO A 73 -5.93 9.05 -10.08
CA PRO A 73 -7.19 8.30 -10.06
C PRO A 73 -7.27 7.15 -11.06
N LYS A 74 -7.91 6.03 -10.68
CA LYS A 74 -8.00 4.76 -11.43
C LYS A 74 -6.70 3.94 -11.52
N GLY A 75 -5.60 4.40 -10.91
CA GLY A 75 -4.32 3.66 -10.86
C GLY A 75 -3.80 3.19 -12.22
N LEU A 76 -3.20 2.01 -12.29
CA LEU A 76 -2.65 1.46 -13.54
C LEU A 76 -3.71 0.90 -14.52
N VAL A 77 -5.00 1.10 -14.24
CA VAL A 77 -6.14 0.78 -15.12
C VAL A 77 -6.42 -0.72 -15.33
N SER A 78 -5.45 -1.53 -15.74
CA SER A 78 -5.67 -2.93 -16.13
C SER A 78 -4.56 -3.88 -15.64
N ASP A 79 -4.86 -5.18 -15.60
CA ASP A 79 -3.89 -6.21 -15.22
C ASP A 79 -2.71 -6.28 -16.20
N ALA A 80 -2.94 -6.08 -17.50
CA ALA A 80 -1.87 -6.02 -18.49
C ALA A 80 -0.84 -4.92 -18.19
N PHE A 81 -1.28 -3.74 -17.73
CA PHE A 81 -0.36 -2.70 -17.29
C PHE A 81 0.33 -3.05 -15.96
N ARG A 82 -0.36 -3.72 -15.03
CA ARG A 82 0.23 -4.15 -13.75
C ARG A 82 1.30 -5.22 -13.97
N GLN A 83 1.07 -6.18 -14.85
CA GLN A 83 2.01 -7.24 -15.22
C GLN A 83 3.36 -6.68 -15.69
N GLU A 84 3.35 -5.58 -16.45
CA GLU A 84 4.56 -4.91 -16.93
C GLU A 84 5.16 -3.97 -15.88
N LEU A 85 4.32 -3.18 -15.20
CA LEU A 85 4.80 -2.04 -14.41
C LEU A 85 5.04 -2.33 -12.93
N TRP A 86 4.37 -3.34 -12.33
CA TRP A 86 4.66 -3.70 -10.94
C TRP A 86 6.08 -4.25 -10.76
N PRO A 87 6.58 -5.17 -11.60
CA PRO A 87 7.96 -5.63 -11.49
C PRO A 87 8.96 -4.47 -11.65
N PHE A 88 8.71 -3.58 -12.63
CA PHE A 88 9.51 -2.37 -12.81
C PHE A 88 9.51 -1.47 -11.57
N LEU A 89 8.35 -1.21 -10.96
CA LEU A 89 8.22 -0.40 -9.74
C LEU A 89 8.89 -1.04 -8.51
N LEU A 90 8.98 -2.37 -8.48
CA LEU A 90 9.66 -3.12 -7.42
C LEU A 90 11.15 -3.34 -7.73
N SER A 91 11.64 -2.84 -8.86
CA SER A 91 13.00 -3.10 -9.36
C SER A 91 13.32 -4.59 -9.44
N VAL A 92 12.31 -5.38 -9.82
CA VAL A 92 12.42 -6.83 -10.04
C VAL A 92 12.45 -7.08 -11.54
N ASP A 93 13.49 -7.77 -11.99
CA ASP A 93 13.62 -8.17 -13.39
C ASP A 93 12.42 -9.01 -13.83
N THR A 94 11.71 -8.54 -14.86
CA THR A 94 10.71 -9.36 -15.55
C THR A 94 11.39 -10.54 -16.22
N ILE A 95 10.68 -11.67 -16.31
CA ILE A 95 11.18 -12.94 -16.86
C ILE A 95 11.80 -12.79 -18.27
N ALA A 96 11.48 -11.73 -19.02
CA ALA A 96 12.15 -11.36 -20.28
C ALA A 96 13.68 -11.26 -20.16
N ASN A 97 14.23 -10.81 -19.01
CA ASN A 97 15.67 -10.78 -18.73
C ASN A 97 16.21 -12.10 -18.17
N SER A 98 15.33 -13.04 -17.84
CA SER A 98 15.62 -14.27 -17.12
C SER A 98 15.44 -15.52 -17.98
N ALA A 99 15.69 -15.43 -19.29
CA ALA A 99 15.89 -16.61 -20.14
C ALA A 99 17.10 -17.47 -19.69
N LEU A 100 17.86 -17.04 -18.67
CA LEU A 100 18.99 -17.75 -18.09
C LEU A 100 18.74 -18.41 -16.72
N VAL A 101 17.58 -18.20 -16.09
CA VAL A 101 17.24 -18.97 -14.87
C VAL A 101 16.53 -20.24 -15.31
N ARG A 102 17.35 -21.26 -15.55
CA ARG A 102 16.94 -22.65 -15.69
C ARG A 102 15.92 -22.96 -14.58
N PRO A 103 14.78 -23.62 -14.87
CA PRO A 103 13.92 -24.13 -13.82
C PRO A 103 14.80 -24.97 -12.86
N PRO A 104 14.53 -24.97 -11.55
CA PRO A 104 15.23 -25.87 -10.65
C PRO A 104 15.14 -27.27 -11.25
N SER A 105 16.27 -27.84 -11.62
CA SER A 105 16.33 -29.23 -12.02
C SER A 105 15.76 -30.05 -10.86
N ASP A 106 14.83 -30.95 -11.17
CA ASP A 106 14.19 -31.92 -10.24
C ASP A 106 15.20 -32.89 -9.54
N ASP A 107 16.49 -32.56 -9.51
CA ASP A 107 17.57 -33.34 -8.93
C ASP A 107 18.03 -32.79 -7.57
N THR A 108 17.09 -32.46 -6.68
CA THR A 108 17.39 -32.31 -5.25
C THR A 108 16.58 -33.33 -4.47
N ASN A 109 17.08 -34.56 -4.49
CA ASN A 109 16.75 -35.61 -3.54
C ASN A 109 17.38 -35.32 -2.16
N SER A 110 17.21 -34.08 -1.68
CA SER A 110 17.56 -33.64 -0.34
C SER A 110 16.26 -33.47 0.40
N MET A 111 16.11 -34.22 1.49
CA MET A 111 15.04 -34.09 2.46
C MET A 111 15.17 -32.70 3.12
N GLU A 112 14.83 -31.63 2.40
CA GLU A 112 14.76 -30.28 2.92
C GLU A 112 13.74 -30.34 4.06
N LYS A 113 14.20 -30.11 5.28
CA LYS A 113 13.30 -30.01 6.42
C LYS A 113 12.27 -28.94 6.08
N ALA A 114 11.00 -29.34 6.13
CA ALA A 114 9.89 -28.42 5.92
C ALA A 114 10.11 -27.15 6.76
N HIS A 115 9.86 -25.99 6.16
CA HIS A 115 9.97 -24.71 6.87
C HIS A 115 9.11 -24.77 8.15
N ARG A 116 9.56 -24.11 9.23
CA ARG A 116 8.89 -24.14 10.54
C ARG A 116 7.40 -23.80 10.47
N ASP A 117 7.03 -22.94 9.53
CA ASP A 117 5.67 -22.44 9.35
C ASP A 117 4.87 -23.19 8.26
N ALA A 118 5.42 -24.24 7.64
CA ALA A 118 4.81 -24.90 6.47
C ALA A 118 3.37 -25.38 6.71
N ALA A 119 3.11 -25.97 7.88
CA ALA A 119 1.77 -26.45 8.25
C ALA A 119 0.75 -25.31 8.44
N GLN A 120 1.20 -24.13 8.89
CA GLN A 120 0.35 -22.95 9.01
C GLN A 120 0.03 -22.40 7.63
N VAL A 121 1.04 -22.29 6.75
CA VAL A 121 0.87 -21.84 5.36
C VAL A 121 -0.15 -22.71 4.63
N GLU A 122 -0.05 -24.03 4.76
CA GLU A 122 -0.98 -24.96 4.11
C GLU A 122 -2.44 -24.70 4.52
N LYS A 123 -2.71 -24.60 5.82
CA LYS A 123 -4.06 -24.33 6.37
C LYS A 123 -4.61 -22.99 5.91
N ASP A 124 -3.77 -21.97 5.86
CA ASP A 124 -4.20 -20.62 5.47
C ASP A 124 -4.45 -20.53 3.97
N VAL A 125 -3.60 -21.16 3.14
CA VAL A 125 -3.80 -21.24 1.69
C VAL A 125 -5.03 -22.08 1.33
N GLU A 126 -5.32 -23.17 2.04
CA GLU A 126 -6.53 -23.97 1.83
C GLU A 126 -7.82 -23.15 1.99
N ARG A 127 -7.80 -22.18 2.91
CA ARG A 127 -8.93 -21.27 3.19
C ARG A 127 -8.92 -19.99 2.34
N SER A 128 -7.94 -19.82 1.46
CA SER A 128 -7.77 -18.62 0.61
C SER A 128 -8.56 -18.67 -0.71
N LEU A 129 -8.53 -17.57 -1.46
CA LEU A 129 -9.12 -17.42 -2.81
C LEU A 129 -10.63 -17.70 -2.86
N TRP A 130 -11.38 -17.19 -1.89
CA TRP A 130 -12.86 -17.25 -1.89
C TRP A 130 -13.53 -15.87 -2.00
N HIS A 131 -12.85 -14.81 -1.56
CA HIS A 131 -13.48 -13.50 -1.37
C HIS A 131 -13.21 -12.50 -2.50
N TYR A 132 -12.36 -12.83 -3.47
CA TYR A 132 -12.08 -11.93 -4.60
C TYR A 132 -13.09 -12.15 -5.72
N ASP A 133 -13.67 -11.08 -6.25
CA ASP A 133 -14.65 -11.14 -7.35
C ASP A 133 -14.10 -11.91 -8.56
N VAL A 134 -12.81 -11.73 -8.87
CA VAL A 134 -12.12 -12.38 -10.01
C VAL A 134 -11.98 -13.90 -9.86
N VAL A 135 -12.13 -14.43 -8.64
CA VAL A 135 -12.12 -15.88 -8.38
C VAL A 135 -13.50 -16.44 -8.06
N LEU A 136 -14.55 -15.61 -8.05
CA LEU A 136 -15.91 -16.09 -7.91
C LEU A 136 -16.28 -16.87 -9.17
N GLY A 137 -16.57 -18.17 -9.00
CA GLY A 137 -17.01 -19.05 -10.09
C GLY A 137 -15.89 -19.73 -10.89
N ILE A 138 -14.61 -19.57 -10.53
CA ILE A 138 -13.54 -20.36 -11.16
C ILE A 138 -13.70 -21.85 -10.83
N LYS A 139 -13.25 -22.72 -11.74
CA LYS A 139 -13.26 -24.16 -11.52
C LYS A 139 -12.41 -24.51 -10.31
N GLU A 140 -12.83 -25.53 -9.58
CA GLU A 140 -12.08 -26.03 -8.43
C GLU A 140 -10.66 -26.50 -8.80
N SER A 141 -10.47 -27.03 -10.02
CA SER A 141 -9.14 -27.36 -10.56
C SER A 141 -8.21 -26.15 -10.63
N ASP A 142 -8.74 -25.01 -11.09
CA ASP A 142 -7.97 -23.78 -11.33
C ASP A 142 -7.66 -23.12 -9.99
N ARG A 143 -8.62 -23.15 -9.05
CA ARG A 143 -8.42 -22.72 -7.67
C ARG A 143 -7.32 -23.54 -6.98
N ARG A 144 -7.35 -24.87 -7.12
CA ARG A 144 -6.30 -25.75 -6.59
C ARG A 144 -4.94 -25.46 -7.22
N ALA A 145 -4.89 -25.19 -8.53
CA ALA A 145 -3.65 -24.80 -9.20
C ALA A 145 -3.08 -23.48 -8.66
N LYS A 146 -3.92 -22.45 -8.50
CA LYS A 146 -3.51 -21.17 -7.89
C LYS A 146 -3.08 -21.33 -6.43
N ARG A 147 -3.77 -22.15 -5.63
CA ARG A 147 -3.36 -22.47 -4.25
C ARG A 147 -2.01 -23.18 -4.19
N ARG A 148 -1.76 -24.16 -5.08
CA ARG A 148 -0.44 -24.81 -5.17
C ARG A 148 0.66 -23.79 -5.49
N ALA A 149 0.43 -22.90 -6.47
CA ALA A 149 1.37 -21.83 -6.78
C ALA A 149 1.59 -20.90 -5.58
N LEU A 150 0.54 -20.54 -4.85
CA LEU A 150 0.61 -19.70 -3.65
C LEU A 150 1.44 -20.36 -2.54
N THR A 151 1.25 -21.65 -2.29
CA THR A 151 2.06 -22.42 -1.34
C THR A 151 3.54 -22.42 -1.74
N GLN A 152 3.84 -22.66 -3.03
CA GLN A 152 5.21 -22.64 -3.55
C GLN A 152 5.86 -21.26 -3.40
N ILE A 153 5.13 -20.19 -3.72
CA ILE A 153 5.61 -18.81 -3.58
C ILE A 153 5.94 -18.49 -2.11
N ILE A 154 4.99 -18.72 -1.19
CA ILE A 154 5.16 -18.38 0.22
C ILE A 154 6.31 -19.20 0.82
N THR A 155 6.34 -20.50 0.55
CA THR A 155 7.39 -21.38 1.05
C THR A 155 8.75 -20.98 0.48
N GLY A 156 8.82 -20.66 -0.82
CA GLY A 156 10.04 -20.20 -1.47
C GLY A 156 10.59 -18.91 -0.87
N VAL A 157 9.74 -17.93 -0.53
CA VAL A 157 10.15 -16.71 0.19
C VAL A 157 10.77 -17.06 1.54
N LEU A 158 10.08 -17.89 2.34
CA LEU A 158 10.52 -18.25 3.70
C LEU A 158 11.79 -19.11 3.70
N GLN A 159 11.98 -19.97 2.69
CA GLN A 159 13.19 -20.76 2.51
C GLN A 159 14.38 -19.90 2.07
N THR A 160 14.14 -18.85 1.28
CA THR A 160 15.20 -17.92 0.84
C THR A 160 15.77 -17.13 2.01
N ASN A 161 14.94 -16.80 3.00
CA ASN A 161 15.33 -16.00 4.15
C ASN A 161 14.76 -16.56 5.46
N ALA A 162 15.59 -17.32 6.17
CA ALA A 162 15.23 -17.99 7.43
C ALA A 162 14.99 -17.03 8.62
N GLU A 163 15.26 -15.72 8.47
CA GLU A 163 14.91 -14.69 9.44
C GLU A 163 13.44 -14.27 9.36
N LEU A 164 12.74 -14.62 8.28
CA LEU A 164 11.33 -14.30 8.07
C LEU A 164 10.43 -15.33 8.78
N TYR A 165 9.49 -14.82 9.57
CA TYR A 165 8.45 -15.57 10.26
C TYR A 165 7.12 -15.32 9.55
N TYR A 166 6.40 -16.39 9.25
CA TYR A 166 5.08 -16.27 8.66
C TYR A 166 4.09 -15.62 9.65
N PHE A 167 3.29 -14.66 9.18
CA PHE A 167 2.14 -14.15 9.92
C PHE A 167 0.84 -14.48 9.18
N GLN A 168 -0.21 -14.76 9.94
CA GLN A 168 -1.53 -15.04 9.39
C GLN A 168 -2.08 -13.82 8.64
N GLY A 169 -2.42 -14.01 7.36
CA GLY A 169 -2.83 -12.95 6.44
C GLY A 169 -1.78 -12.62 5.37
N TYR A 170 -0.52 -13.07 5.51
CA TYR A 170 0.49 -12.91 4.46
C TYR A 170 0.08 -13.60 3.14
N HIS A 171 -0.69 -14.68 3.21
CA HIS A 171 -1.24 -15.37 2.04
C HIS A 171 -2.23 -14.51 1.25
N ASP A 172 -2.97 -13.59 1.90
CA ASP A 172 -3.87 -12.68 1.20
C ASP A 172 -3.09 -11.66 0.39
N ILE A 173 -1.99 -11.14 0.95
CA ILE A 173 -1.06 -10.26 0.24
C ILE A 173 -0.50 -10.98 -0.98
N ALA A 174 0.08 -12.17 -0.79
CA ALA A 174 0.63 -12.96 -1.88
C ALA A 174 -0.43 -13.34 -2.93
N SER A 175 -1.69 -13.53 -2.54
CA SER A 175 -2.81 -13.78 -3.47
C SER A 175 -3.05 -12.59 -4.40
N VAL A 176 -2.96 -11.36 -3.90
CA VAL A 176 -3.11 -10.15 -4.74
C VAL A 176 -2.02 -10.10 -5.83
N PHE A 177 -0.77 -10.38 -5.48
CA PHE A 177 0.31 -10.44 -6.47
C PHE A 177 0.10 -11.59 -7.47
N LEU A 178 -0.30 -12.77 -7.00
CA LEU A 178 -0.57 -13.91 -7.88
C LEU A 178 -1.72 -13.64 -8.87
N LEU A 179 -2.76 -12.93 -8.43
CA LEU A 179 -3.90 -12.58 -9.29
C LEU A 179 -3.58 -11.43 -10.24
N ALA A 180 -2.76 -10.45 -9.83
CA ALA A 180 -2.40 -9.31 -10.67
C ALA A 180 -1.32 -9.65 -11.71
N LEU A 181 -0.31 -10.45 -11.33
CA LEU A 181 0.83 -10.75 -12.19
C LEU A 181 0.67 -12.04 -12.98
N GLU A 182 -0.11 -13.00 -12.48
CA GLU A 182 -0.38 -14.32 -13.09
C GLU A 182 0.82 -15.24 -13.36
N TYR A 183 2.06 -14.73 -13.31
CA TYR A 183 3.31 -15.48 -13.54
C TYR A 183 3.99 -15.85 -12.21
N PRO A 184 3.94 -17.12 -11.74
CA PRO A 184 4.39 -17.49 -10.40
C PRO A 184 5.85 -17.14 -10.08
N GLN A 185 6.75 -17.21 -11.07
CA GLN A 185 8.16 -16.86 -10.86
C GLN A 185 8.37 -15.36 -10.66
N CYS A 186 7.66 -14.53 -11.43
CA CYS A 186 7.67 -13.08 -11.25
C CYS A 186 7.09 -12.73 -9.87
N VAL A 187 6.01 -13.40 -9.47
CA VAL A 187 5.38 -13.23 -8.15
C VAL A 187 6.34 -13.63 -7.04
N LEU A 188 7.06 -14.75 -7.15
CA LEU A 188 8.05 -15.17 -6.16
C LEU A 188 9.12 -14.09 -5.96
N ARG A 189 9.70 -13.57 -7.04
CA ARG A 189 10.72 -12.52 -6.98
C ARG A 189 10.18 -11.22 -6.37
N ALA A 190 8.98 -10.81 -6.79
CA ALA A 190 8.29 -9.66 -6.23
C ALA A 190 8.04 -9.84 -4.72
N MET A 191 7.54 -11.01 -4.31
CA MET A 191 7.26 -11.31 -2.91
C MET A 191 8.53 -11.42 -2.07
N GLN A 192 9.64 -11.93 -2.61
CA GLN A 192 10.95 -11.90 -1.94
C GLN A 192 11.36 -10.46 -1.64
N HIS A 193 11.38 -9.59 -2.66
CA HIS A 193 11.73 -8.19 -2.49
C HIS A 193 10.80 -7.47 -1.50
N VAL A 194 9.49 -7.67 -1.64
CA VAL A 194 8.49 -7.03 -0.76
C VAL A 194 8.61 -7.51 0.68
N SER A 195 8.93 -8.79 0.89
CA SER A 195 9.14 -9.36 2.23
C SER A 195 10.41 -8.85 2.90
N GLU A 196 11.46 -8.58 2.14
CA GLU A 196 12.74 -8.09 2.66
C GLU A 196 12.79 -6.56 2.79
N SER A 197 11.86 -5.85 2.18
CA SER A 197 11.73 -4.39 2.28
C SER A 197 10.50 -3.99 3.10
N TYR A 198 9.31 -3.98 2.48
CA TYR A 198 8.08 -3.44 3.06
C TYR A 198 7.52 -4.25 4.23
N HIS A 199 7.60 -5.59 4.18
CA HIS A 199 7.04 -6.46 5.22
C HIS A 199 8.08 -7.03 6.19
N ARG A 200 9.37 -6.70 6.01
CA ARG A 200 10.46 -7.28 6.80
C ARG A 200 10.24 -7.17 8.30
N GLU A 201 9.79 -5.99 8.73
CA GLU A 201 9.52 -5.71 10.13
C GLU A 201 8.29 -6.47 10.66
N SER A 202 7.25 -6.64 9.85
CA SER A 202 6.04 -7.42 10.22
C SER A 202 6.29 -8.93 10.25
N MET A 203 7.31 -9.40 9.54
CA MET A 203 7.72 -10.81 9.45
C MET A 203 8.84 -11.16 10.44
N ARG A 204 9.02 -10.38 11.51
CA ARG A 204 9.94 -10.75 12.60
C ARG A 204 9.25 -11.67 13.60
N SER A 205 10.05 -12.33 14.45
CA SER A 205 9.56 -13.26 15.48
C SER A 205 8.71 -12.63 16.59
N GLY A 206 8.61 -11.30 16.65
CA GLY A 206 7.87 -10.58 17.69
C GLY A 206 7.15 -9.34 17.17
N PHE A 207 6.15 -8.89 17.92
CA PHE A 207 5.26 -7.78 17.52
C PHE A 207 5.79 -6.38 17.81
N GLU A 208 6.97 -6.25 18.42
CA GLU A 208 7.58 -4.95 18.82
C GLU A 208 7.61 -3.93 17.67
N SER A 209 7.98 -4.39 16.47
CA SER A 209 8.08 -3.58 15.25
C SER A 209 6.70 -3.14 14.73
N VAL A 210 5.72 -4.05 14.75
CA VAL A 210 4.33 -3.78 14.36
C VAL A 210 3.69 -2.79 15.34
N MET A 211 3.95 -2.96 16.63
CA MET A 211 3.49 -2.05 17.68
C MET A 211 4.13 -0.67 17.52
N ALA A 212 5.43 -0.59 17.27
CA ALA A 212 6.11 0.67 16.98
C ALA A 212 5.50 1.37 15.76
N THR A 213 5.20 0.63 14.69
CA THR A 213 4.53 1.15 13.49
C THR A 213 3.12 1.62 13.78
N THR A 214 2.34 0.87 14.57
CA THR A 214 0.96 1.24 14.95
C THR A 214 0.94 2.53 15.76
N ARG A 215 1.96 2.81 16.57
CA ARG A 215 2.06 4.09 17.31
C ARG A 215 2.23 5.31 16.39
N LEU A 216 2.67 5.14 15.15
CA LEU A 216 2.70 6.24 14.18
C LEU A 216 1.29 6.72 13.80
N LEU A 217 0.24 5.92 14.07
CA LEU A 217 -1.14 6.32 13.81
C LEU A 217 -1.55 7.54 14.63
N PHE A 218 -1.05 7.73 15.85
CA PHE A 218 -1.44 8.86 16.71
C PHE A 218 -1.02 10.22 16.16
N PRO A 219 0.27 10.47 15.84
CA PRO A 219 0.67 11.73 15.21
C PRO A 219 0.05 11.90 13.81
N LEU A 220 -0.26 10.82 13.10
CA LEU A 220 -1.01 10.89 11.83
C LEU A 220 -2.47 11.32 12.03
N LEU A 221 -3.14 10.82 13.08
CA LEU A 221 -4.49 11.22 13.45
C LEU A 221 -4.53 12.68 13.89
N ASP A 222 -3.58 13.12 14.71
CA ASP A 222 -3.43 14.53 15.11
C ASP A 222 -3.24 15.45 13.90
N ALA A 223 -2.36 15.05 12.96
CA ALA A 223 -2.12 15.79 11.73
C ALA A 223 -3.32 15.82 10.77
N ALA A 224 -4.15 14.77 10.77
CA ALA A 224 -5.32 14.67 9.91
C ALA A 224 -6.55 15.39 10.49
N ASP A 225 -6.77 15.27 11.80
CA ASP A 225 -7.92 15.83 12.53
C ASP A 225 -7.60 15.99 14.04
N GLU A 226 -7.08 17.16 14.40
CA GLU A 226 -6.75 17.53 15.78
C GLU A 226 -7.97 17.43 16.72
N ALA A 227 -9.17 17.80 16.26
CA ALA A 227 -10.37 17.77 17.10
C ALA A 227 -10.80 16.33 17.43
N LEU A 228 -10.74 15.44 16.45
CA LEU A 228 -10.96 14.01 16.66
C LEU A 228 -9.89 13.43 17.59
N PHE A 229 -8.62 13.78 17.37
CA PHE A 229 -7.52 13.30 18.20
C PHE A 229 -7.69 13.72 19.66
N GLU A 230 -8.01 14.99 19.93
CA GLU A 230 -8.28 15.49 21.27
C GLU A 230 -9.48 14.79 21.91
N HIS A 231 -10.56 14.57 21.16
CA HIS A 231 -11.71 13.83 21.67
C HIS A 231 -11.37 12.36 22.02
N LEU A 232 -10.58 11.68 21.19
CA LEU A 232 -10.10 10.32 21.46
C LEU A 232 -9.11 10.27 22.64
N ARG A 233 -8.37 11.35 22.88
CA ARG A 233 -7.48 11.52 24.03
C ARG A 233 -8.28 11.74 25.32
N GLU A 234 -9.26 12.62 25.31
CA GLU A 234 -10.13 12.93 26.46
C GLU A 234 -11.00 11.75 26.88
N SER A 235 -11.50 10.99 25.91
CA SER A 235 -12.27 9.75 26.15
C SER A 235 -11.41 8.59 26.65
N HIS A 236 -10.11 8.80 26.92
CA HIS A 236 -9.12 7.79 27.29
C HIS A 236 -8.94 6.65 26.27
N VAL A 237 -9.65 6.68 25.14
CA VAL A 237 -9.57 5.65 24.10
C VAL A 237 -8.17 5.54 23.54
N VAL A 238 -7.46 6.65 23.32
CA VAL A 238 -6.07 6.64 22.85
C VAL A 238 -5.12 6.08 23.91
N LEU A 239 -5.29 6.45 25.18
CA LEU A 239 -4.43 5.96 26.28
C LEU A 239 -4.66 4.47 26.55
N GLU A 240 -5.92 4.04 26.56
CA GLU A 240 -6.29 2.64 26.72
C GLU A 240 -5.93 1.83 25.47
N ALA A 241 -6.09 2.38 24.26
CA ALA A 241 -5.63 1.74 23.03
C ALA A 241 -4.10 1.64 22.99
N GLN A 242 -3.36 2.66 23.42
CA GLN A 242 -1.90 2.59 23.54
C GLN A 242 -1.49 1.53 24.56
N THR A 243 -2.15 1.49 25.71
CA THR A 243 -1.90 0.48 26.75
C THR A 243 -2.26 -0.91 26.26
N LYS A 244 -3.41 -1.09 25.59
CA LYS A 244 -3.82 -2.35 24.97
C LYS A 244 -2.86 -2.75 23.86
N ILE A 245 -2.46 -1.85 22.95
CA ILE A 245 -1.45 -2.14 21.91
C ILE A 245 -0.13 -2.54 22.56
N LEU A 246 0.29 -1.85 23.64
CA LEU A 246 1.48 -2.17 24.45
C LEU A 246 1.42 -3.55 25.12
N HIS A 247 0.23 -4.02 25.49
CA HIS A 247 0.00 -5.31 26.16
C HIS A 247 -0.62 -6.38 25.23
N CYS A 248 -0.93 -6.03 23.98
CA CYS A 248 -1.46 -6.89 22.94
C CYS A 248 -0.30 -7.67 22.34
N GLU A 249 0.34 -8.50 23.15
CA GLU A 249 1.32 -9.45 22.64
C GLU A 249 0.66 -10.55 21.79
N ARG A 250 -0.69 -10.73 21.80
CA ARG A 250 -1.31 -11.98 21.31
C ARG A 250 -2.71 -11.96 20.68
N ASP A 251 -3.32 -10.83 20.31
CA ASP A 251 -4.67 -10.89 19.71
C ASP A 251 -4.86 -10.05 18.44
N PHE A 252 -4.43 -10.63 17.31
CA PHE A 252 -4.72 -10.14 15.97
C PHE A 252 -6.23 -10.22 15.63
N GLY A 253 -7.01 -11.07 16.33
CA GLY A 253 -8.45 -11.23 16.12
C GLY A 253 -9.26 -9.99 16.49
N THR A 254 -8.89 -9.31 17.58
CA THR A 254 -9.53 -8.05 17.98
C THR A 254 -9.25 -6.91 16.99
N MET A 255 -8.01 -6.78 16.50
CA MET A 255 -7.70 -5.78 15.45
C MET A 255 -8.40 -6.09 14.13
N HIS A 256 -8.39 -7.36 13.72
CA HIS A 256 -9.11 -7.82 12.53
C HIS A 256 -10.61 -7.50 12.65
N GLY A 257 -11.26 -7.82 13.77
CA GLY A 257 -12.68 -7.54 13.97
C GLY A 257 -13.06 -6.05 13.97
N LEU A 258 -12.16 -5.17 14.42
CA LEU A 258 -12.34 -3.72 14.33
C LEU A 258 -12.23 -3.23 12.88
N LEU A 259 -11.18 -3.66 12.17
CA LEU A 259 -10.92 -3.27 10.79
C LEU A 259 -11.93 -3.85 9.80
N SER A 260 -12.42 -5.07 10.02
CA SER A 260 -13.46 -5.70 9.20
C SER A 260 -14.82 -4.99 9.29
N LYS A 261 -15.03 -4.15 10.31
CA LYS A 261 -16.24 -3.33 10.45
C LYS A 261 -16.09 -1.93 9.84
N LEU A 262 -14.92 -1.59 9.28
CA LEU A 262 -14.78 -0.35 8.53
C LEU A 262 -15.77 -0.38 7.35
N PRO A 263 -16.46 0.74 7.08
CA PRO A 263 -17.48 0.77 6.05
C PRO A 263 -16.85 0.44 4.69
N LEU A 264 -17.32 -0.66 4.07
CA LEU A 264 -17.02 -1.02 2.68
C LEU A 264 -17.41 0.08 1.67
N THR A 265 -18.15 1.11 2.11
CA THR A 265 -18.62 2.25 1.32
C THR A 265 -17.63 3.42 1.28
N MET A 266 -16.39 3.22 1.71
CA MET A 266 -15.38 4.28 1.69
C MET A 266 -14.94 4.59 0.26
N ASP A 267 -14.88 5.87 -0.09
CA ASP A 267 -14.38 6.34 -1.39
C ASP A 267 -12.85 6.21 -1.42
N ILE A 268 -12.36 5.08 -1.92
CA ILE A 268 -10.94 4.71 -1.94
C ILE A 268 -10.09 5.78 -2.65
N GLU A 269 -10.59 6.39 -3.72
CA GLU A 269 -9.88 7.44 -4.46
C GLU A 269 -9.64 8.68 -3.57
N LYS A 270 -10.65 9.08 -2.78
CA LYS A 270 -10.48 10.16 -1.80
C LYS A 270 -9.52 9.80 -0.68
N VAL A 271 -9.53 8.54 -0.23
CA VAL A 271 -8.61 8.06 0.81
C VAL A 271 -7.16 8.09 0.32
N LEU A 272 -6.90 7.58 -0.87
CA LEU A 272 -5.58 7.62 -1.49
C LEU A 272 -5.09 9.06 -1.67
N ALA A 273 -5.94 9.96 -2.17
CA ALA A 273 -5.60 11.37 -2.34
C ALA A 273 -5.25 12.04 -0.99
N ARG A 274 -6.02 11.77 0.08
CA ARG A 274 -5.72 12.29 1.43
C ARG A 274 -4.42 11.71 1.99
N ALA A 275 -4.18 10.41 1.80
CA ALA A 275 -2.97 9.74 2.27
C ALA A 275 -1.71 10.36 1.64
N VAL A 276 -1.74 10.67 0.34
CA VAL A 276 -0.62 11.33 -0.36
C VAL A 276 -0.37 12.73 0.20
N VAL A 277 -1.43 13.52 0.43
CA VAL A 277 -1.30 14.85 1.04
C VAL A 277 -0.67 14.74 2.42
N LEU A 278 -1.16 13.84 3.27
CA LEU A 278 -0.65 13.63 4.61
C LEU A 278 0.82 13.18 4.61
N PHE A 279 1.19 12.28 3.70
CA PHE A 279 2.57 11.82 3.53
C PHE A 279 3.55 12.96 3.21
N HIS A 280 3.14 13.92 2.38
CA HIS A 280 3.98 15.08 2.04
C HIS A 280 3.95 16.20 3.10
N GLN A 281 2.85 16.33 3.85
CA GLN A 281 2.76 17.28 4.97
C GLN A 281 3.52 16.81 6.21
N LEU A 282 3.58 15.50 6.43
CA LEU A 282 4.31 14.87 7.54
C LEU A 282 5.23 13.76 7.02
N PRO A 283 6.39 14.12 6.41
CA PRO A 283 7.33 13.15 5.87
C PRO A 283 7.83 12.15 6.93
N PRO A 284 8.29 10.95 6.53
CA PRO A 284 8.63 9.87 7.45
C PRO A 284 9.64 10.25 8.55
N THR A 285 10.63 11.08 8.24
CA THR A 285 11.63 11.55 9.21
C THR A 285 11.01 12.42 10.29
N GLN A 286 10.09 13.33 9.92
CA GLN A 286 9.37 14.19 10.85
C GLN A 286 8.34 13.40 11.66
N LEU A 287 7.63 12.47 11.02
CA LEU A 287 6.66 11.58 11.68
C LEU A 287 7.34 10.77 12.80
N ARG A 288 8.53 10.21 12.51
CA ARG A 288 9.32 9.46 13.49
C ARG A 288 9.72 10.32 14.68
N GLN A 289 10.16 11.57 14.45
CA GLN A 289 10.53 12.49 15.52
C GLN A 289 9.33 12.85 16.40
N GLN A 290 8.17 13.12 15.81
CA GLN A 290 6.95 13.45 16.56
C GLN A 290 6.47 12.28 17.40
N SER A 291 6.46 11.06 16.85
CA SER A 291 6.10 9.86 17.61
C SER A 291 7.02 9.61 18.81
N GLN A 292 8.33 9.89 18.68
CA GLN A 292 9.29 9.76 19.79
C GLN A 292 9.01 10.77 20.91
N LEU A 293 8.70 12.03 20.56
CA LEU A 293 8.37 13.08 21.52
C LEU A 293 7.08 12.74 22.29
N GLU A 294 6.03 12.30 21.59
CA GLU A 294 4.77 11.92 22.23
C GLU A 294 4.93 10.73 23.18
N THR A 295 5.67 9.71 22.75
CA THR A 295 5.96 8.54 23.59
C THR A 295 6.68 8.95 24.88
N HIS A 296 7.67 9.83 24.78
CA HIS A 296 8.40 10.32 25.95
C HIS A 296 7.51 11.12 26.90
N VAL A 297 6.67 12.03 26.40
CA VAL A 297 5.74 12.83 27.22
C VAL A 297 4.73 11.94 27.96
N ILE A 298 4.21 10.91 27.31
CA ILE A 298 3.23 9.99 27.91
C ILE A 298 3.88 9.15 29.02
N LEU A 299 5.08 8.62 28.79
CA LEU A 299 5.81 7.84 29.80
C LEU A 299 6.17 8.67 31.03
N THR A 300 6.58 9.92 30.84
CA THR A 300 6.85 10.86 31.94
C THR A 300 5.57 11.18 32.72
N LYS A 301 4.43 11.38 32.05
CA LYS A 301 3.14 11.64 32.71
C LYS A 301 2.59 10.44 33.48
N LEU A 302 2.86 9.22 33.01
CA LEU A 302 2.41 7.98 33.66
C LEU A 302 3.37 7.47 34.75
N ASN A 303 4.48 8.16 34.99
CA ASN A 303 5.54 7.78 35.94
C ASN A 303 6.07 6.35 35.70
N VAL A 304 6.06 5.91 34.43
CA VAL A 304 6.54 4.59 34.01
C VAL A 304 7.99 4.73 33.57
N THR A 305 8.91 4.21 34.37
CA THR A 305 10.33 4.13 34.01
C THR A 305 10.48 3.18 32.83
N MET A 306 11.06 3.65 31.72
CA MET A 306 11.42 2.77 30.61
C MET A 306 12.27 1.60 31.14
N PRO A 307 11.92 0.33 30.84
CA PRO A 307 12.74 -0.79 31.26
C PRO A 307 14.16 -0.57 30.71
N PHE A 308 15.12 -0.46 31.62
CA PHE A 308 16.54 -0.21 31.33
C PHE A 308 17.00 -1.09 30.15
N GLY A 309 17.54 -0.46 29.10
CA GLY A 309 18.30 -1.13 28.05
C GLY A 309 17.64 -1.28 26.67
N ARG A 310 16.35 -0.98 26.48
CA ARG A 310 15.76 -1.01 25.13
C ARG A 310 15.87 0.36 24.45
N ARG A 311 16.77 0.47 23.47
CA ARG A 311 16.95 1.69 22.65
C ARG A 311 15.62 2.07 21.98
N PRO A 312 15.17 3.33 22.05
CA PRO A 312 13.93 3.74 21.38
C PRO A 312 14.13 3.66 19.86
N ASN A 313 13.34 2.80 19.20
CA ASN A 313 13.21 2.73 17.74
C ASN A 313 14.47 2.36 16.95
N MET A 314 14.98 1.13 17.12
CA MET A 314 15.80 0.46 16.10
C MET A 314 14.98 -0.20 14.98
N TYR A 315 13.65 -0.18 15.07
CA TYR A 315 12.77 -0.92 14.16
C TYR A 315 12.47 -0.21 12.83
N PHE A 316 12.63 1.11 12.76
CA PHE A 316 12.39 1.84 11.50
C PHE A 316 13.65 1.86 10.65
N GLN A 317 13.78 0.86 9.79
CA GLN A 317 14.61 0.93 8.60
C GLN A 317 13.72 1.48 7.47
N PHE A 318 14.14 2.58 6.85
CA PHE A 318 13.50 3.08 5.64
C PHE A 318 14.25 2.48 4.46
N PRO A 319 13.75 1.41 3.83
CA PRO A 319 14.43 0.79 2.70
C PRO A 319 14.56 1.73 1.50
N PHE A 320 13.78 2.82 1.48
CA PHE A 320 13.76 3.83 0.43
C PHE A 320 13.86 5.23 1.03
N GLU A 321 14.55 6.12 0.33
CA GLU A 321 14.60 7.54 0.66
C GLU A 321 13.25 8.24 0.41
N TYR A 322 12.96 9.26 1.20
CA TYR A 322 11.80 10.10 0.96
C TYR A 322 11.99 10.91 -0.33
N GLN A 323 11.08 10.75 -1.28
CA GLN A 323 11.10 11.46 -2.55
C GLN A 323 9.97 12.50 -2.58
N PRO A 324 10.26 13.81 -2.50
CA PRO A 324 9.25 14.84 -2.54
C PRO A 324 8.61 14.93 -3.94
N TRP A 325 7.31 15.19 -3.99
CA TRP A 325 6.60 15.40 -5.24
C TRP A 325 6.37 16.90 -5.41
N SER A 326 6.96 17.48 -6.46
CA SER A 326 6.85 18.92 -6.77
C SER A 326 5.39 19.38 -6.97
N SER A 327 4.48 18.46 -7.33
CA SER A 327 3.07 18.75 -7.60
C SER A 327 2.13 18.69 -6.38
N VAL A 328 2.62 18.48 -5.15
CA VAL A 328 1.76 18.24 -3.96
C VAL A 328 1.51 19.48 -3.10
N THR A 329 1.53 20.67 -3.70
CA THR A 329 0.99 21.89 -3.06
C THR A 329 -0.49 22.11 -3.35
N THR A 330 -1.09 21.28 -4.23
CA THR A 330 -2.54 21.32 -4.54
C THR A 330 -3.08 19.89 -4.43
N PRO A 331 -4.23 19.66 -3.76
CA PRO A 331 -4.79 18.31 -3.66
C PRO A 331 -5.01 17.74 -5.07
N LEU A 332 -4.49 16.53 -5.32
CA LEU A 332 -4.58 15.78 -6.57
C LEU A 332 -6.03 15.61 -7.09
N LEU A 333 -7.01 15.87 -6.22
CA LEU A 333 -8.43 16.00 -6.54
C LEU A 333 -8.93 17.38 -6.09
N LYS A 334 -9.56 18.14 -6.99
CA LYS A 334 -10.20 19.45 -6.69
C LYS A 334 -11.24 19.40 -5.55
N GLU A 335 -11.67 18.21 -5.14
CA GLU A 335 -12.73 17.97 -4.16
C GLU A 335 -12.22 17.45 -2.80
N VAL A 336 -10.90 17.31 -2.62
CA VAL A 336 -10.35 16.97 -1.30
C VAL A 336 -10.05 18.28 -0.57
N PRO A 337 -10.80 18.64 0.48
CA PRO A 337 -10.53 19.84 1.24
C PRO A 337 -9.09 19.78 1.79
N PRO A 338 -8.36 20.91 1.79
CA PRO A 338 -7.05 20.94 2.41
C PRO A 338 -7.19 20.51 3.88
N LEU A 339 -6.22 19.74 4.36
CA LEU A 339 -6.14 19.45 5.80
C LEU A 339 -6.12 20.80 6.55
N PRO A 340 -6.84 20.91 7.68
CA PRO A 340 -6.93 22.17 8.40
C PRO A 340 -5.53 22.72 8.70
N PRO A 341 -5.29 24.03 8.52
CA PRO A 341 -4.00 24.62 8.84
C PRO A 341 -3.69 24.34 10.31
N ARG A 342 -2.54 23.70 10.56
CA ARG A 342 -2.07 23.32 11.88
C ARG A 342 -2.15 24.53 12.81
N ARG A 343 -2.94 24.45 13.89
CA ARG A 343 -2.77 25.40 14.99
C ARG A 343 -1.38 25.14 15.53
N THR A 344 -0.48 26.10 15.37
CA THR A 344 0.86 26.00 15.93
C THR A 344 0.67 25.76 17.41
N ARG A 345 1.11 24.59 17.93
CA ARG A 345 1.24 24.41 19.38
C ARG A 345 2.34 25.37 19.86
N LEU A 346 1.97 26.63 20.07
CA LEU A 346 2.67 27.55 20.96
C LEU A 346 2.58 26.92 22.34
N GLY A 347 3.58 26.13 22.73
CA GLY A 347 3.56 25.52 24.07
C GLY A 347 4.58 24.43 24.39
N LEU A 348 5.38 23.92 23.45
CA LEU A 348 6.42 22.92 23.79
C LEU A 348 7.85 23.47 23.81
N SER A 349 8.03 24.77 23.55
CA SER A 349 9.31 25.48 23.65
C SER A 349 9.52 26.23 24.98
N GLN A 350 8.67 26.01 26.00
CA GLN A 350 8.84 26.59 27.33
C GLN A 350 8.71 25.57 28.47
N LEU A 351 9.38 24.43 28.35
CA LEU A 351 9.78 23.67 29.53
C LEU A 351 11.30 23.71 29.64
N HIS A 352 11.80 24.89 30.03
CA HIS A 352 13.01 24.96 30.84
C HIS A 352 12.61 24.44 32.23
N PHE A 353 13.05 23.23 32.56
CA PHE A 353 13.90 22.87 33.70
C PHE A 353 13.90 21.36 33.89
#